data_AF-A0A6C0CHJ7-F1
#
_entry.id   AF-A0A6C0CHJ7-F1
#
_cell.length_a   1.000
_cell.length_b   1.000
_cell.length_c   1.000
_cell.angle_alpha   90.00
_cell.angle_beta   90.00
_cell.angle_gamma   90.00
#
_symmetry.space_group_name_H-M   'P 1'
#
loop_
_entity.id
_entity.type
_entity.pdbx_description
1 polymer ?
#
loop_
_entity_poly.entity_id
_entity_poly.type
_entity_poly.pdbx_seq_one_letter_code
_entity_poly.pdbx_strand_id
1 'polypeptide(L)'
;MLYFKELNDCLTRLELEVFKNDGIIYDTYVCDRILAKHNTNIYIKNKLPLDNFYDESYNPETIDRFIKKPIIKVVFKEHSNFSKFIKFIEDNINTINELRISYKISLSNVEAPPFKNNNYICYGLLMNKNNIYYSNNTGTPYDYVTTDDLDKKIMDDIINKRTQYIRGFHSNNEIFNDIYRMIEEGWKITNLPYEIVPNDSFSEFCPICLEQLIIRDTEIVKLYENIFDKVKSNSYKIHHDCLVKFFKTQEQKIFFTCPYRYIIDFNTCCKYLIDYNN
;
A
#
# COMPACT_ATOMS: atom_id res chain seq x y z
N MET A 1 -19.35 4.42 -15.23
CA MET A 1 -18.49 5.52 -15.75
C MET A 1 -18.75 6.84 -15.04
N LEU A 2 -20.00 7.32 -14.90
CA LEU A 2 -20.32 8.59 -14.22
C LEU A 2 -19.83 8.63 -12.76
N TYR A 3 -19.99 7.53 -12.02
CA TYR A 3 -19.60 7.42 -10.61
C TYR A 3 -18.13 7.79 -10.32
N PHE A 4 -17.16 7.22 -11.05
CA PHE A 4 -15.74 7.49 -10.77
C PHE A 4 -15.34 8.93 -11.11
N LYS A 5 -15.96 9.52 -12.13
CA LYS A 5 -15.77 10.93 -12.44
C LYS A 5 -16.25 11.81 -11.29
N GLU A 6 -17.50 11.63 -10.87
CA GLU A 6 -18.10 12.37 -9.75
C GLU A 6 -17.33 12.18 -8.44
N LEU A 7 -16.87 10.95 -8.19
CA LEU A 7 -16.03 10.63 -7.04
C LEU A 7 -14.73 11.43 -7.05
N ASN A 8 -13.98 11.38 -8.15
CA ASN A 8 -12.68 12.05 -8.23
C ASN A 8 -12.82 13.58 -8.22
N ASP A 9 -13.90 14.11 -8.80
CA ASP A 9 -14.23 15.54 -8.72
C ASP A 9 -14.56 15.95 -7.27
N CYS A 10 -15.32 15.13 -6.52
CA CYS A 10 -15.60 15.37 -5.11
C CYS A 10 -14.35 15.27 -4.23
N LEU A 11 -13.53 14.23 -4.43
CA LEU A 11 -12.26 14.04 -3.71
C LEU A 11 -11.29 15.20 -3.95
N THR A 12 -11.22 15.73 -5.18
CA THR A 12 -10.39 16.90 -5.49
C THR A 12 -10.88 18.15 -4.75
N ARG A 13 -12.20 18.36 -4.65
CA ARG A 13 -12.76 19.47 -3.86
C ARG A 13 -12.47 19.32 -2.37
N LEU A 14 -12.59 18.10 -1.84
CA LEU A 14 -12.23 17.79 -0.45
C LEU A 14 -10.76 18.08 -0.18
N GLU A 15 -9.86 17.61 -1.04
CA GLU A 15 -8.42 17.87 -0.96
C GLU A 15 -8.12 19.39 -0.90
N LEU A 16 -8.71 20.17 -1.81
CA LEU A 16 -8.52 21.62 -1.83
C LEU A 16 -9.03 22.29 -0.53
N GLU A 17 -10.17 21.85 0.01
CA GLU A 17 -10.69 22.42 1.25
C GLU A 17 -9.84 22.01 2.47
N VAL A 18 -9.30 20.78 2.50
CA VAL A 18 -8.33 20.39 3.53
C VAL A 18 -7.13 21.35 3.52
N PHE A 19 -6.54 21.58 2.34
CA PHE A 19 -5.37 22.44 2.18
C PHE A 19 -5.62 23.91 2.48
N LYS A 20 -6.79 24.43 2.11
CA LYS A 20 -7.23 25.79 2.43
C LYS A 20 -7.34 26.01 3.95
N ASN A 21 -7.60 24.96 4.71
CA ASN A 21 -7.66 24.97 6.16
C ASN A 21 -6.38 24.41 6.80
N ASP A 22 -5.23 24.46 6.10
CA ASP A 22 -3.93 24.00 6.59
C ASP A 22 -3.93 22.56 7.17
N GLY A 23 -4.82 21.71 6.66
CA GLY A 23 -4.85 20.29 7.00
C GLY A 23 -3.78 19.50 6.26
N ILE A 24 -3.46 18.33 6.80
CA ILE A 24 -2.52 17.39 6.22
C ILE A 24 -3.25 16.08 5.94
N ILE A 25 -3.17 15.61 4.70
CA ILE A 25 -3.69 14.31 4.27
C ILE A 25 -2.58 13.27 4.42
N TYR A 26 -2.92 12.06 4.85
CA TYR A 26 -1.95 10.99 5.07
C TYR A 26 -2.54 9.62 4.73
N ASP A 27 -1.70 8.58 4.84
CA ASP A 27 -2.05 7.17 4.63
C ASP A 27 -2.30 6.82 3.14
N THR A 28 -3.04 5.74 2.86
CA THR A 28 -3.34 5.20 1.51
C THR A 28 -3.70 6.25 0.48
N TYR A 29 -4.47 7.29 0.85
CA TYR A 29 -4.89 8.34 -0.07
C TYR A 29 -3.71 9.04 -0.75
N VAL A 30 -2.62 9.28 -0.01
CA VAL A 30 -1.42 9.92 -0.57
C VAL A 30 -0.80 9.04 -1.64
N CYS A 31 -0.74 7.71 -1.40
CA CYS A 31 -0.26 6.75 -2.39
C CYS A 31 -1.15 6.74 -3.64
N ASP A 32 -2.47 6.70 -3.45
CA ASP A 32 -3.45 6.71 -4.53
C ASP A 32 -3.35 7.99 -5.39
N ARG A 33 -3.09 9.15 -4.77
CA ARG A 33 -2.88 10.42 -5.50
C ARG A 33 -1.60 10.43 -6.32
N ILE A 34 -0.51 9.89 -5.79
CA ILE A 34 0.76 9.76 -6.52
C ILE A 34 0.56 8.85 -7.74
N LEU A 35 -0.04 7.68 -7.54
CA LEU A 35 -0.39 6.73 -8.60
C LEU A 35 -1.31 7.35 -9.65
N ALA A 36 -2.36 8.05 -9.20
CA ALA A 36 -3.32 8.72 -10.08
C ALA A 36 -2.64 9.76 -10.96
N LYS A 37 -1.81 10.63 -10.38
CA LYS A 37 -1.07 11.65 -11.12
C LYS A 37 -0.12 11.02 -12.15
N HIS A 38 0.65 10.01 -11.74
CA HIS A 38 1.58 9.32 -12.63
C HIS A 38 0.86 8.66 -13.82
N ASN A 39 -0.16 7.86 -13.55
CA ASN A 39 -0.89 7.11 -14.58
C ASN A 39 -1.76 8.02 -15.46
N THR A 40 -2.27 9.14 -14.93
CA THR A 40 -2.92 10.19 -15.73
C THR A 40 -1.96 10.76 -16.78
N ASN A 41 -0.72 11.04 -16.39
CA ASN A 41 0.28 11.56 -17.33
C ASN A 41 0.62 10.55 -18.42
N ILE A 42 0.72 9.25 -18.08
CA ILE A 42 0.91 8.20 -19.08
C ILE A 42 -0.29 8.14 -20.04
N TYR A 43 -1.51 8.12 -19.51
CA TYR A 43 -2.74 8.09 -20.31
C TYR A 43 -2.81 9.24 -21.33
N ILE A 44 -2.53 10.46 -20.87
CA ILE A 44 -2.52 11.67 -21.70
C ILE A 44 -1.37 11.62 -22.72
N LYS A 45 -0.17 11.20 -22.30
CA LYS A 45 1.01 11.08 -23.19
C LYS A 45 0.74 10.10 -24.33
N ASN A 46 0.00 9.03 -24.07
CA ASN A 46 -0.42 8.05 -25.07
C ASN A 46 -1.59 8.53 -25.95
N LYS A 47 -2.08 9.77 -25.77
CA LYS A 47 -3.16 10.40 -26.53
C LYS A 47 -4.46 9.57 -26.53
N LEU A 48 -4.75 8.91 -25.41
CA LEU A 48 -5.96 8.12 -25.25
C LEU A 48 -7.20 9.04 -25.10
N PRO A 49 -8.40 8.63 -25.57
CA PRO A 49 -9.61 9.45 -25.51
C PRO A 49 -10.02 9.82 -24.08
N LEU A 50 -10.34 11.09 -23.84
CA LEU A 50 -10.75 11.57 -22.52
C LEU A 50 -12.13 11.07 -22.09
N ASP A 51 -13.02 10.75 -23.04
CA ASP A 51 -14.35 10.21 -22.74
C ASP A 51 -14.29 8.86 -22.03
N ASN A 52 -13.20 8.10 -22.26
CA ASN A 52 -12.93 6.81 -21.61
C ASN A 52 -12.01 6.94 -20.39
N PHE A 53 -11.67 8.15 -19.94
CA PHE A 53 -10.70 8.36 -18.86
C PHE A 53 -11.09 7.59 -17.59
N TYR A 54 -12.36 7.58 -17.22
CA TYR A 54 -12.88 6.89 -16.03
C TYR A 54 -13.46 5.49 -16.34
N ASP A 55 -13.14 4.92 -17.50
CA ASP A 55 -13.52 3.55 -17.88
C ASP A 55 -12.39 2.58 -17.51
N GLU A 56 -12.64 1.75 -16.51
CA GLU A 56 -11.69 0.75 -16.01
C GLU A 56 -11.30 -0.30 -17.06
N SER A 57 -12.21 -0.59 -18.00
CA SER A 57 -12.01 -1.64 -19.01
C SER A 57 -11.22 -1.16 -20.22
N TYR A 58 -11.20 0.15 -20.46
CA TYR A 58 -10.67 0.73 -21.69
C TYR A 58 -9.13 0.67 -21.78
N ASN A 59 -8.44 1.01 -20.70
CA ASN A 59 -6.99 0.90 -20.61
C ASN A 59 -6.57 0.39 -19.22
N PRO A 60 -6.52 -0.93 -19.02
CA PRO A 60 -6.15 -1.53 -17.73
C PRO A 60 -4.72 -1.22 -17.28
N GLU A 61 -3.81 -0.91 -18.20
CA GLU A 61 -2.40 -0.60 -17.88
C GLU A 61 -2.25 0.67 -17.04
N THR A 62 -3.14 1.65 -17.22
CA THR A 62 -3.15 2.90 -16.44
C THR A 62 -4.32 2.95 -15.48
N ILE A 63 -4.79 1.80 -15.00
CA ILE A 63 -6.01 1.67 -14.20
C ILE A 63 -5.98 2.52 -12.92
N ASP A 64 -4.79 2.77 -12.37
CA ASP A 64 -4.62 3.59 -11.17
C ASP A 64 -4.65 5.09 -11.44
N ARG A 65 -4.98 5.55 -12.66
CA ARG A 65 -5.08 6.98 -13.03
C ARG A 65 -6.18 7.75 -12.30
N PHE A 66 -7.08 7.06 -11.60
CA PHE A 66 -8.11 7.65 -10.76
C PHE A 66 -8.30 6.87 -9.46
N ILE A 67 -8.79 7.54 -8.43
CA ILE A 67 -9.03 6.94 -7.12
C ILE A 67 -10.31 6.11 -7.17
N LYS A 68 -10.21 4.88 -6.65
CA LYS A 68 -11.32 3.93 -6.55
C LYS A 68 -11.82 3.76 -5.12
N LYS A 69 -10.94 3.97 -4.14
CA LYS A 69 -11.23 3.79 -2.71
C LYS A 69 -11.32 5.16 -2.04
N PRO A 70 -12.51 5.58 -1.62
CA PRO A 70 -12.71 6.95 -1.19
C PRO A 70 -12.45 7.11 0.31
N ILE A 71 -11.30 6.65 0.80
CA ILE A 71 -10.92 6.76 2.21
C ILE A 71 -9.87 7.87 2.35
N ILE A 72 -10.20 8.94 3.06
CA ILE A 72 -9.28 10.06 3.29
C ILE A 72 -9.02 10.24 4.78
N LYS A 73 -7.73 10.27 5.18
CA LYS A 73 -7.35 10.58 6.55
C LYS A 73 -6.72 11.96 6.61
N VAL A 74 -7.20 12.78 7.54
CA VAL A 74 -6.82 14.19 7.66
C VAL A 74 -6.47 14.50 9.10
N VAL A 75 -5.42 15.30 9.30
CA VAL A 75 -5.14 15.94 10.58
C VAL A 75 -5.21 17.46 10.43
N PHE A 76 -5.71 18.12 11.47
CA PHE A 76 -5.61 19.57 11.63
C PHE A 76 -4.86 19.91 12.91
N LYS A 77 -4.04 20.97 12.86
CA LYS A 77 -3.35 21.50 14.05
C LYS A 77 -4.27 22.36 14.91
N GLU A 78 -5.01 23.24 14.26
CA GLU A 78 -5.87 24.23 14.90
C GLU A 78 -7.33 23.79 14.90
N HIS A 79 -8.00 23.92 16.04
CA HIS A 79 -9.43 23.61 16.17
C HIS A 79 -10.29 24.47 15.23
N SER A 80 -9.91 25.74 15.01
CA SER A 80 -10.63 26.65 14.12
C SER A 80 -10.64 26.16 12.66
N ASN A 81 -9.52 25.60 12.19
CA ASN A 81 -9.39 25.03 10.85
C ASN A 81 -10.19 23.74 10.71
N PHE A 82 -10.14 22.87 11.73
CA PHE A 82 -11.00 21.69 11.81
C PHE A 82 -12.48 22.06 11.71
N SER A 83 -12.96 23.05 12.48
CA SER A 83 -14.36 23.46 12.45
C SER A 83 -14.81 23.98 11.08
N LYS A 84 -13.95 24.73 10.37
CA LYS A 84 -14.23 25.19 9.00
C LYS A 84 -14.37 24.01 8.03
N PHE A 85 -13.48 23.01 8.14
CA PHE A 85 -13.55 21.83 7.30
C PHE A 85 -14.78 20.97 7.61
N ILE A 86 -15.13 20.78 8.87
CA ILE A 86 -16.36 20.05 9.26
C ILE A 86 -17.59 20.72 8.68
N LYS A 87 -17.68 22.06 8.72
CA LYS A 87 -18.79 22.77 8.09
C LYS A 87 -18.89 22.47 6.59
N PHE A 88 -17.76 22.44 5.88
CA PHE A 88 -17.75 22.04 4.46
C PHE A 88 -18.27 20.61 4.26
N ILE A 89 -17.88 19.67 5.14
CA ILE A 89 -18.38 18.28 5.09
C ILE A 89 -19.90 18.25 5.30
N GLU A 90 -20.42 18.97 6.29
CA GLU A 90 -21.85 19.07 6.59
C GLU A 90 -22.63 19.65 5.39
N ASP A 91 -22.12 20.72 4.80
CA ASP A 91 -22.71 21.37 3.62
C ASP A 91 -22.73 20.44 2.39
N ASN A 92 -21.91 19.38 2.36
CA ASN A 92 -21.78 18.43 1.24
C ASN A 92 -22.12 16.97 1.63
N ILE A 93 -22.79 16.74 2.77
CA ILE A 93 -22.94 15.40 3.36
C ILE A 93 -23.69 14.42 2.46
N ASN A 94 -24.69 14.90 1.70
CA ASN A 94 -25.47 14.04 0.80
C ASN A 94 -24.59 13.46 -0.31
N THR A 95 -23.81 14.31 -0.99
CA THR A 95 -22.87 13.88 -2.03
C THR A 95 -21.79 12.95 -1.48
N ILE A 96 -21.26 13.24 -0.29
CA ILE A 96 -20.28 12.39 0.40
C ILE A 96 -20.86 11.00 0.66
N ASN A 97 -22.11 10.92 1.15
CA ASN A 97 -22.79 9.67 1.44
C ASN A 97 -23.12 8.88 0.15
N GLU A 98 -23.60 9.56 -0.89
CA GLU A 98 -23.90 8.97 -2.20
C GLU A 98 -22.65 8.35 -2.84
N LEU A 99 -21.53 9.05 -2.76
CA LEU A 99 -20.22 8.61 -3.27
C LEU A 99 -19.46 7.70 -2.29
N ARG A 100 -20.08 7.36 -1.14
CA ARG A 100 -19.54 6.47 -0.11
C ARG A 100 -18.15 6.87 0.37
N ILE A 101 -17.88 8.17 0.45
CA ILE A 101 -16.59 8.71 0.89
C ILE A 101 -16.48 8.53 2.41
N SER A 102 -15.46 7.80 2.84
CA SER A 102 -15.12 7.63 4.25
C SER A 102 -13.98 8.56 4.61
N TYR A 103 -14.07 9.21 5.77
CA TYR A 103 -13.02 10.09 6.26
C TYR A 103 -12.71 9.84 7.72
N LYS A 104 -11.44 10.00 8.08
CA LYS A 104 -10.99 10.02 9.47
C LYS A 104 -10.28 11.33 9.73
N ILE A 105 -10.85 12.16 10.59
CA ILE A 105 -10.29 13.46 10.92
C ILE A 105 -9.72 13.39 12.34
N SER A 106 -8.55 13.98 12.53
CA SER A 106 -7.87 14.05 13.82
C SER A 106 -7.40 15.47 14.12
N LEU A 107 -7.34 15.81 15.39
CA LEU A 107 -6.79 17.08 15.89
C LEU A 107 -5.49 16.76 16.62
N SER A 108 -4.38 17.37 16.20
CA SER A 108 -3.08 17.23 16.85
C SER A 108 -2.25 18.48 16.67
N ASN A 109 -1.92 19.14 17.77
CA ASN A 109 -1.03 20.30 17.81
C ASN A 109 0.43 19.93 18.12
N VAL A 110 0.70 18.68 18.54
CA VAL A 110 2.04 18.24 18.97
C VAL A 110 2.74 17.43 17.88
N GLU A 111 2.06 16.41 17.37
CA GLU A 111 2.68 15.43 16.47
C GLU A 111 2.01 15.41 15.10
N ALA A 112 2.80 15.23 14.05
CA ALA A 112 2.28 14.90 12.72
C ALA A 112 1.89 13.41 12.65
N PRO A 113 0.91 13.03 11.81
CA PRO A 113 0.63 11.64 11.48
C PRO A 113 1.87 10.98 10.86
N PRO A 114 1.98 9.64 10.84
CA PRO A 114 0.94 8.66 11.16
C PRO A 114 0.88 8.25 12.64
N PHE A 115 1.52 8.98 13.57
CA PHE A 115 1.47 8.70 15.01
C PHE A 115 2.02 7.32 15.38
N LYS A 116 3.13 6.93 14.74
CA LYS A 116 3.76 5.61 14.92
C LYS A 116 2.80 4.44 14.65
N ASN A 117 1.83 4.70 13.78
CA ASN A 117 0.74 3.79 13.43
C ASN A 117 0.58 3.71 11.90
N ASN A 118 1.66 3.35 11.22
CA ASN A 118 1.67 2.98 9.80
C ASN A 118 2.16 1.54 9.64
N ASN A 119 1.47 0.78 8.81
CA ASN A 119 1.83 -0.62 8.54
C ASN A 119 2.89 -0.75 7.44
N TYR A 120 2.99 0.26 6.57
CA TYR A 120 3.90 0.26 5.42
C TYR A 120 4.69 1.56 5.34
N ILE A 121 5.89 1.50 4.74
CA ILE A 121 6.71 2.70 4.51
C ILE A 121 5.95 3.74 3.72
N CYS A 122 5.33 3.36 2.60
CA CYS A 122 4.59 4.30 1.76
C CYS A 122 3.50 5.10 2.50
N TYR A 123 2.89 4.53 3.56
CA TYR A 123 1.87 5.22 4.36
C TYR A 123 2.43 6.29 5.31
N GLY A 124 3.76 6.40 5.42
CA GLY A 124 4.44 7.47 6.12
C GLY A 124 4.48 8.80 5.36
N LEU A 125 4.15 8.81 4.05
CA LEU A 125 4.05 10.05 3.28
C LEU A 125 2.85 10.89 3.70
N LEU A 126 3.11 12.19 3.83
CA LEU A 126 2.15 13.23 4.17
C LEU A 126 1.99 14.16 2.96
N MET A 127 0.79 14.69 2.79
CA MET A 127 0.48 15.63 1.73
C MET A 127 -0.19 16.88 2.31
N ASN A 128 0.36 18.05 2.01
CA ASN A 128 -0.20 19.35 2.35
C ASN A 128 -0.32 20.23 1.10
N LYS A 129 -0.69 21.50 1.28
CA LYS A 129 -0.86 22.47 0.18
C LYS A 129 0.41 22.73 -0.65
N ASN A 130 1.59 22.51 -0.09
CA ASN A 130 2.89 22.85 -0.68
C ASN A 130 3.60 21.63 -1.28
N ASN A 131 3.57 20.49 -0.60
CA ASN A 131 4.40 19.34 -0.94
C ASN A 131 3.85 18.00 -0.41
N ILE A 132 4.46 16.92 -0.93
CA ILE A 132 4.43 15.57 -0.37
C ILE A 132 5.79 15.34 0.30
N TYR A 133 5.80 14.83 1.52
CA TYR A 133 7.02 14.61 2.31
C TYR A 133 6.84 13.46 3.29
N TYR A 134 7.91 12.78 3.68
CA TYR A 134 7.87 11.71 4.66
C TYR A 134 7.72 12.25 6.09
N SER A 135 6.86 11.60 6.88
CA SER A 135 6.68 11.95 8.29
C SER A 135 7.92 11.59 9.12
N ASN A 136 8.23 12.42 10.11
CA ASN A 136 9.21 12.13 11.15
C ASN A 136 8.59 11.47 12.40
N ASN A 137 7.37 10.94 12.28
CA ASN A 137 6.63 10.30 13.37
C ASN A 137 5.99 8.98 12.92
N THR A 138 6.75 8.18 12.18
CA THR A 138 6.38 6.84 11.71
C THR A 138 6.73 5.74 12.70
N GLY A 139 7.58 6.03 13.69
CA GLY A 139 8.09 5.02 14.62
C GLY A 139 9.14 4.11 13.97
N THR A 140 9.75 4.56 12.87
CA THR A 140 10.80 3.83 12.14
C THR A 140 12.13 4.57 12.26
N PRO A 141 13.27 3.92 11.94
CA PRO A 141 14.57 4.60 11.88
C PRO A 141 14.61 5.78 10.90
N TYR A 142 13.69 5.83 9.93
CA TYR A 142 13.59 6.92 8.96
C TYR A 142 13.09 8.23 9.55
N ASP A 143 12.52 8.23 10.77
CA ASP A 143 12.10 9.45 11.46
C ASP A 143 13.27 10.43 11.70
N TYR A 144 14.51 9.92 11.69
CA TYR A 144 15.74 10.68 11.87
C TYR A 144 16.47 11.01 10.57
N VAL A 145 15.96 10.54 9.42
CA VAL A 145 16.55 10.76 8.11
C VAL A 145 15.94 12.02 7.50
N THR A 146 16.74 13.07 7.36
CA THR A 146 16.31 14.34 6.78
C THR A 146 16.85 14.49 5.36
N THR A 147 16.16 13.93 4.35
CA THR A 147 16.56 14.13 2.95
C THR A 147 15.38 13.98 1.99
N ASP A 148 15.25 14.92 1.05
CA ASP A 148 14.38 14.85 -0.14
C ASP A 148 14.52 13.54 -0.94
N ASP A 149 15.66 12.86 -0.79
CA ASP A 149 15.97 11.61 -1.50
C ASP A 149 15.16 10.42 -0.97
N LEU A 150 14.83 10.39 0.33
CA LEU A 150 13.94 9.36 0.89
C LEU A 150 12.54 9.50 0.30
N ASP A 151 12.00 10.72 0.28
CA ASP A 151 10.69 11.02 -0.29
C ASP A 151 10.62 10.56 -1.75
N LYS A 152 11.65 10.87 -2.55
CA LYS A 152 11.74 10.45 -3.95
C LYS A 152 11.79 8.94 -4.10
N LYS A 153 12.59 8.23 -3.30
CA LYS A 153 12.68 6.76 -3.35
C LYS A 153 11.33 6.12 -3.01
N ILE A 154 10.65 6.60 -1.98
CA ILE A 154 9.32 6.09 -1.61
C ILE A 154 8.29 6.41 -2.70
N MET A 155 8.33 7.60 -3.30
CA MET A 155 7.46 7.94 -4.43
C MET A 155 7.71 7.06 -5.66
N ASP A 156 8.96 6.75 -5.97
CA ASP A 156 9.33 5.82 -7.04
C ASP A 156 8.83 4.40 -6.75
N ASP A 157 8.99 3.94 -5.50
CA ASP A 157 8.43 2.65 -5.07
C ASP A 157 6.91 2.63 -5.23
N ILE A 158 6.20 3.68 -4.83
CA ILE A 158 4.75 3.79 -5.03
C ILE A 158 4.37 3.69 -6.52
N ILE A 159 5.07 4.40 -7.40
CA ILE A 159 4.85 4.33 -8.86
C ILE A 159 5.01 2.90 -9.38
N ASN A 160 5.97 2.15 -8.83
CA ASN A 160 6.21 0.74 -9.16
C ASN A 160 5.36 -0.24 -8.34
N LYS A 161 4.38 0.25 -7.55
CA LYS A 161 3.59 -0.51 -6.58
C LYS A 161 4.44 -1.40 -5.66
N ARG A 162 5.56 -0.88 -5.17
CA ARG A 162 6.46 -1.53 -4.22
C ARG A 162 6.37 -0.84 -2.86
N THR A 163 6.55 -1.60 -1.79
CA THR A 163 6.68 -1.04 -0.44
C THR A 163 7.34 -2.05 0.50
N GLN A 164 7.55 -1.65 1.75
CA GLN A 164 7.98 -2.52 2.85
C GLN A 164 6.96 -2.46 3.97
N TYR A 165 6.74 -3.61 4.61
CA TYR A 165 5.95 -3.73 5.83
C TYR A 165 6.80 -3.34 7.05
N ILE A 166 6.32 -2.47 7.91
CA ILE A 166 7.13 -1.88 8.99
C ILE A 166 6.62 -2.10 10.40
N ARG A 167 5.38 -2.56 10.60
CA ARG A 167 4.77 -2.58 11.94
C ARG A 167 4.25 -3.94 12.34
N GLY A 168 5.00 -4.66 13.17
CA GLY A 168 4.60 -5.95 13.75
C GLY A 168 4.04 -5.85 15.17
N PHE A 169 2.94 -5.12 15.39
CA PHE A 169 2.21 -5.11 16.67
C PHE A 169 0.82 -5.73 16.56
N HIS A 170 0.71 -6.79 15.76
CA HIS A 170 -0.50 -7.57 15.54
C HIS A 170 -0.15 -9.06 15.58
N SER A 171 -1.15 -9.92 15.75
CA SER A 171 -0.95 -11.36 15.60
C SER A 171 -0.46 -11.68 14.18
N ASN A 172 0.34 -12.74 14.03
CA ASN A 172 0.90 -13.15 12.73
C ASN A 172 -0.18 -13.27 11.62
N ASN A 173 -1.39 -13.73 11.99
CA ASN A 173 -2.53 -13.80 11.08
C ASN A 173 -3.05 -12.43 10.62
N GLU A 174 -3.18 -11.47 11.53
CA GLU A 174 -3.57 -10.10 11.17
C GLU A 174 -2.55 -9.45 10.22
N ILE A 175 -1.26 -9.67 10.48
CA ILE A 175 -0.17 -9.20 9.59
C ILE A 175 -0.31 -9.82 8.19
N PHE A 176 -0.49 -11.13 8.12
CA PHE A 176 -0.67 -11.82 6.84
C PHE A 176 -1.90 -11.33 6.09
N ASN A 177 -3.03 -11.12 6.77
CA ASN A 177 -4.26 -10.61 6.13
C ASN A 177 -4.07 -9.20 5.57
N ASP A 178 -3.32 -8.35 6.27
CA ASP A 178 -2.99 -6.99 5.82
C ASP A 178 -2.09 -7.01 4.58
N ILE A 179 -0.98 -7.79 4.64
CA ILE A 179 -0.06 -8.01 3.52
C ILE A 179 -0.77 -8.58 2.31
N TYR A 180 -1.62 -9.59 2.52
CA TYR A 180 -2.32 -10.25 1.44
C TYR A 180 -3.30 -9.30 0.73
N ARG A 181 -4.00 -8.45 1.48
CA ARG A 181 -4.86 -7.41 0.89
C ARG A 181 -4.05 -6.48 -0.02
N MET A 182 -2.86 -6.07 0.38
CA MET A 182 -1.97 -5.24 -0.46
C MET A 182 -1.53 -5.97 -1.73
N ILE A 183 -1.20 -7.25 -1.63
CA ILE A 183 -0.82 -8.09 -2.78
C ILE A 183 -1.99 -8.22 -3.77
N GLU A 184 -3.22 -8.45 -3.30
CA GLU A 184 -4.43 -8.50 -4.15
C GLU A 184 -4.68 -7.17 -4.90
N GLU A 185 -4.21 -6.05 -4.33
CA GLU A 185 -4.27 -4.72 -4.95
C GLU A 185 -3.11 -4.44 -5.93
N GLY A 186 -2.23 -5.43 -6.11
CA GLY A 186 -1.07 -5.39 -6.99
C GLY A 186 0.20 -4.82 -6.36
N TRP A 187 0.25 -4.68 -5.03
CA TRP A 187 1.47 -4.22 -4.34
C TRP A 187 2.46 -5.35 -4.12
N LYS A 188 3.73 -5.06 -4.36
CA LYS A 188 4.89 -5.90 -4.07
C LYS A 188 5.49 -5.51 -2.71
N ILE A 189 5.37 -6.41 -1.73
CA ILE A 189 5.97 -6.23 -0.42
C ILE A 189 7.40 -6.82 -0.46
N THR A 190 8.40 -5.97 -0.29
CA THR A 190 9.80 -6.33 -0.60
C THR A 190 10.56 -7.00 0.54
N ASN A 191 10.02 -6.98 1.75
CA ASN A 191 10.62 -7.56 2.96
C ASN A 191 9.76 -8.69 3.56
N LEU A 192 9.12 -9.48 2.71
CA LEU A 192 8.40 -10.69 3.11
C LEU A 192 9.37 -11.73 3.70
N PRO A 193 8.88 -12.70 4.51
CA PRO A 193 9.71 -13.76 5.08
C PRO A 193 10.04 -14.85 4.04
N TYR A 194 9.81 -14.55 2.76
CA TYR A 194 10.06 -15.35 1.58
C TYR A 194 10.25 -14.43 0.37
N GLU A 195 10.90 -14.93 -0.69
CA GLU A 195 11.15 -14.15 -1.90
C GLU A 195 10.16 -14.52 -2.99
N ILE A 196 9.55 -13.52 -3.62
CA ILE A 196 8.77 -13.70 -4.84
C ILE A 196 9.70 -13.47 -6.03
N VAL A 197 9.87 -14.49 -6.87
CA VAL A 197 10.72 -14.44 -8.06
C VAL A 197 9.90 -14.55 -9.34
N PRO A 198 10.35 -13.88 -10.42
CA PRO A 198 9.79 -14.13 -11.74
C PRO A 198 10.04 -15.59 -12.14
N ASN A 199 9.16 -16.10 -13.00
CA ASN A 199 9.24 -17.48 -13.49
C ASN A 199 10.43 -17.63 -14.47
N ASP A 200 11.58 -18.09 -13.95
CA ASP A 200 12.60 -18.70 -14.80
C ASP A 200 12.14 -20.12 -15.13
N SER A 201 12.27 -20.58 -16.38
CA SER A 201 11.74 -21.88 -16.80
C SER A 201 12.15 -23.05 -15.89
N PHE A 202 11.29 -23.42 -14.94
CA PHE A 202 11.55 -24.51 -13.99
C PHE A 202 10.78 -25.76 -14.39
N SER A 203 11.46 -26.89 -14.57
CA SER A 203 10.81 -28.20 -14.78
C SER A 203 10.23 -28.81 -13.50
N GLU A 204 10.03 -28.00 -12.46
CA GLU A 204 9.57 -28.41 -11.14
C GLU A 204 8.04 -28.29 -11.04
N PHE A 205 7.46 -29.04 -10.10
CA PHE A 205 6.02 -29.04 -9.83
C PHE A 205 5.73 -28.36 -8.49
N CYS A 206 4.64 -27.60 -8.44
CA CYS A 206 4.15 -27.01 -7.20
C CYS A 206 3.67 -28.12 -6.26
N PRO A 207 4.12 -28.17 -5.00
CA PRO A 207 3.75 -29.24 -4.05
C PRO A 207 2.30 -29.17 -3.56
N ILE A 208 1.58 -28.08 -3.87
CA ILE A 208 0.19 -27.87 -3.42
C ILE A 208 -0.79 -28.31 -4.52
N CYS A 209 -0.70 -27.73 -5.72
CA CYS A 209 -1.61 -28.04 -6.82
C CYS A 209 -1.11 -29.18 -7.72
N LEU A 210 0.15 -29.60 -7.57
CA LEU A 210 0.82 -30.59 -8.42
C LEU A 210 0.92 -30.19 -9.90
N GLU A 211 0.71 -28.91 -10.23
CA GLU A 211 0.91 -28.36 -11.57
C GLU A 211 2.35 -27.90 -11.77
N GLN A 212 2.80 -27.85 -13.03
CA GLN A 212 4.13 -27.34 -13.36
C GLN A 212 4.26 -25.86 -12.98
N LEU A 213 5.44 -25.49 -12.52
CA LEU A 213 5.80 -24.10 -12.24
C LEU A 213 6.04 -23.28 -13.54
N ILE A 214 5.70 -23.81 -14.72
CA ILE A 214 5.95 -23.21 -16.04
C ILE A 214 4.79 -22.33 -16.54
N ILE A 215 3.67 -22.25 -15.81
CA ILE A 215 2.52 -21.45 -16.25
C ILE A 215 2.96 -19.99 -16.35
N ARG A 216 2.92 -19.44 -17.58
CA ARG A 216 3.24 -18.02 -17.87
C ARG A 216 2.40 -17.15 -16.93
N ASP A 217 3.03 -16.08 -16.43
CA ASP A 217 2.41 -15.10 -15.52
C ASP A 217 2.16 -15.57 -14.08
N THR A 218 2.68 -16.74 -13.67
CA THR A 218 2.62 -17.15 -12.26
C THR A 218 3.85 -16.70 -11.48
N GLU A 219 3.63 -15.97 -10.39
CA GLU A 219 4.67 -15.64 -9.42
C GLU A 219 5.09 -16.91 -8.66
N ILE A 220 6.39 -17.11 -8.50
CA ILE A 220 6.93 -18.25 -7.76
C ILE A 220 7.55 -17.75 -6.48
N VAL A 221 7.24 -18.41 -5.37
CA VAL A 221 7.84 -18.13 -4.08
C VAL A 221 9.02 -19.06 -3.85
N LYS A 222 10.18 -18.49 -3.51
CA LYS A 222 11.31 -19.20 -2.91
C LYS A 222 11.19 -19.11 -1.39
N LEU A 223 10.94 -20.26 -0.78
CA LEU A 223 10.97 -20.40 0.68
C LEU A 223 12.37 -20.77 1.15
N TYR A 224 12.85 -20.06 2.16
CA TYR A 224 14.16 -20.27 2.75
C TYR A 224 14.05 -21.11 4.02
N GLU A 225 14.97 -22.07 4.16
CA GLU A 225 15.08 -22.86 5.38
C GLU A 225 15.74 -22.02 6.47
N ASN A 226 14.94 -21.54 7.45
CA ASN A 226 15.48 -20.83 8.60
C ASN A 226 15.94 -21.85 9.67
N ILE A 227 17.15 -22.38 9.49
CA ILE A 227 17.83 -23.20 10.50
C ILE A 227 18.80 -22.27 11.23
N PHE A 228 18.42 -21.79 12.42
CA PHE A 228 19.35 -21.20 13.41
C PHE A 228 20.43 -20.28 12.81
N ASP A 229 20.00 -19.14 12.23
CA ASP A 229 20.87 -18.09 11.66
C ASP A 229 21.73 -18.51 10.44
N LYS A 230 21.45 -19.67 9.84
CA LYS A 230 22.02 -20.08 8.56
C LYS A 230 20.92 -20.39 7.57
N VAL A 231 20.65 -19.42 6.69
CA VAL A 231 19.80 -19.63 5.52
C VAL A 231 20.46 -20.70 4.65
N LYS A 232 19.93 -21.93 4.66
CA LYS A 232 20.39 -22.98 3.73
C LYS A 232 19.71 -22.79 2.38
N SER A 233 20.44 -23.11 1.31
CA SER A 233 20.06 -22.93 -0.10
C SER A 233 18.97 -23.87 -0.60
N ASN A 234 18.22 -24.54 0.27
CA ASN A 234 17.08 -25.36 -0.14
C ASN A 234 15.89 -24.43 -0.39
N SER A 235 15.91 -23.74 -1.53
CA SER A 235 14.80 -22.90 -1.96
C SER A 235 13.70 -23.80 -2.52
N TYR A 236 12.62 -23.96 -1.76
CA TYR A 236 11.43 -24.63 -2.28
C TYR A 236 10.62 -23.66 -3.11
N LYS A 237 10.17 -24.11 -4.28
CA LYS A 237 9.40 -23.31 -5.22
C LYS A 237 7.93 -23.70 -5.20
N ILE A 238 7.07 -22.72 -5.03
CA ILE A 238 5.62 -22.89 -4.94
C ILE A 238 4.97 -21.73 -5.69
N HIS A 239 3.86 -21.96 -6.40
CA HIS A 239 3.07 -20.83 -6.90
C HIS A 239 2.66 -19.94 -5.73
N HIS A 240 2.84 -18.62 -5.87
CA HIS A 240 2.53 -17.65 -4.83
C HIS A 240 1.07 -17.79 -4.37
N ASP A 241 0.13 -17.88 -5.31
CA ASP A 241 -1.29 -18.09 -5.05
C ASP A 241 -1.58 -19.37 -4.26
N CYS A 242 -0.87 -20.46 -4.56
CA CYS A 242 -1.03 -21.71 -3.84
C CYS A 242 -0.55 -21.56 -2.39
N LEU A 243 0.60 -20.91 -2.18
CA LEU A 243 1.13 -20.67 -0.84
C LEU A 243 0.18 -19.79 -0.02
N VAL A 244 -0.32 -18.72 -0.61
CA VAL A 244 -1.32 -17.82 -0.01
C VAL A 244 -2.57 -18.59 0.41
N LYS A 245 -3.17 -19.37 -0.51
CA LYS A 245 -4.35 -20.18 -0.22
C LYS A 245 -4.08 -21.16 0.91
N PHE A 246 -2.88 -21.74 0.95
CA PHE A 246 -2.46 -22.62 2.04
C PHE A 246 -2.34 -21.88 3.38
N PHE A 247 -1.81 -20.65 3.41
CA PHE A 247 -1.78 -19.84 4.63
C PHE A 247 -3.17 -19.49 5.14
N LYS A 248 -4.14 -19.23 4.26
CA LYS A 248 -5.54 -18.99 4.68
C LYS A 248 -6.12 -20.17 5.46
N THR A 249 -5.72 -21.42 5.18
CA THR A 249 -6.14 -22.59 5.98
C THR A 249 -5.56 -22.62 7.40
N GLN A 250 -4.61 -21.72 7.70
CA GLN A 250 -3.86 -21.65 8.95
C GLN A 250 -4.13 -20.36 9.72
N GLU A 251 -5.16 -19.59 9.37
CA GLU A 251 -5.48 -18.29 9.98
C GLU A 251 -5.57 -18.33 11.52
N GLN A 252 -5.94 -19.45 12.12
CA GLN A 252 -6.05 -19.59 13.58
C GLN A 252 -4.71 -19.93 14.26
N LYS A 253 -3.63 -20.13 13.50
CA LYS A 253 -2.32 -20.50 14.05
C LYS A 253 -1.51 -19.26 14.44
N ILE A 254 -0.73 -19.41 15.52
CA ILE A 254 0.25 -18.41 15.96
C ILE A 254 1.36 -18.25 14.92
N PHE A 255 1.79 -19.36 14.31
CA PHE A 255 2.78 -19.39 13.26
C PHE A 255 2.24 -20.10 12.03
N PHE A 256 2.55 -19.56 10.85
CA PHE A 256 2.29 -20.26 9.60
C PHE A 256 3.31 -21.37 9.43
N THR A 257 2.89 -22.47 8.83
CA THR A 257 3.80 -23.51 8.35
C THR A 257 3.64 -23.59 6.84
N CYS A 258 4.73 -23.74 6.08
CA CYS A 258 4.62 -24.04 4.65
C CYS A 258 4.33 -25.53 4.44
N PRO A 259 4.02 -25.98 3.20
CA PRO A 259 3.81 -27.41 2.91
C PRO A 259 4.98 -28.32 3.28
N TYR A 260 6.20 -27.78 3.29
CA TYR A 260 7.42 -28.47 3.72
C TYR A 260 7.68 -28.38 5.23
N ARG A 261 6.69 -27.92 6.01
CA ARG A 261 6.68 -27.82 7.48
C ARG A 261 7.61 -26.76 8.06
N TYR A 262 8.15 -25.86 7.24
CA TYR A 262 8.92 -24.72 7.75
C TYR A 262 8.02 -23.67 8.38
N ILE A 263 8.46 -23.15 9.51
CA ILE A 263 7.77 -22.07 10.22
C ILE A 263 8.00 -20.76 9.46
N ILE A 264 6.91 -20.04 9.23
CA ILE A 264 6.91 -18.72 8.62
C ILE A 264 6.32 -17.74 9.62
N ASP A 265 7.14 -16.75 9.97
CA ASP A 265 6.84 -15.72 10.94
C ASP A 265 6.87 -14.35 10.29
N PHE A 266 5.69 -13.78 9.98
CA PHE A 266 5.59 -12.45 9.40
C PHE A 266 5.94 -11.34 10.40
N ASN A 267 6.07 -11.64 11.70
CA ASN A 267 6.63 -10.66 12.64
C ASN A 267 8.11 -10.36 12.34
N THR A 268 8.80 -11.24 11.62
CA THR A 268 10.20 -11.01 11.23
C THR A 268 10.37 -10.04 10.07
N CYS A 269 9.31 -9.73 9.30
CA CYS A 269 9.36 -8.79 8.17
C CYS A 269 9.91 -7.42 8.59
N CYS A 270 9.54 -6.95 9.78
CA CYS A 270 9.92 -5.62 10.29
C CYS A 270 11.38 -5.56 10.77
N LYS A 271 12.08 -6.70 10.93
CA LYS A 271 13.43 -6.73 11.49
C LYS A 271 14.51 -6.25 10.51
N TYR A 272 14.21 -6.19 9.21
CA TYR A 272 15.17 -5.91 8.15
C TYR A 272 15.05 -4.49 7.55
N LEU A 273 14.42 -3.55 8.26
CA LEU A 273 14.26 -2.16 7.81
C LEU A 273 15.56 -1.33 7.83
N ILE A 274 16.72 -1.97 7.82
CA ILE A 274 18.00 -1.27 8.03
C ILE A 274 18.46 -0.52 6.76
N ASP A 275 17.99 -0.93 5.57
CA ASP A 275 18.58 -0.47 4.30
C ASP A 275 17.55 0.03 3.26
N TYR A 276 16.80 1.10 3.51
CA TYR A 276 16.24 1.90 2.39
C TYR A 276 17.29 2.74 1.68
N ASN A 277 18.53 2.81 2.17
CA ASN A 277 19.60 3.63 1.60
C ASN A 277 20.60 2.85 0.72
N ASN A 278 20.46 1.53 0.62
CA ASN A 278 21.21 0.71 -0.32
C ASN A 278 20.38 0.36 -1.56
#